data_AF-A0A544QM88-F1
#
_entry.id   AF-A0A544QM88-F1
#
_cell.length_a   1.000
_cell.length_b   1.000
_cell.length_c   1.000
_cell.angle_alpha   90.00
_cell.angle_beta   90.00
_cell.angle_gamma   90.00
#
_symmetry.space_group_name_H-M   'P 1'
#
loop_
_entity.id
_entity.type
_entity.pdbx_description
1 polymer ?
#
loop_
_entity_poly.entity_id
_entity_poly.type
_entity_poly.pdbx_seq_one_letter_code
_entity_poly.pdbx_strand_id
1 'polypeptide(L)' 'MNPNNAINLLNPSANRVFQVVDYEDEELREELAALPAGKLVELRLDRIGGRANVWQARRPANVASLTP' A
#
# COMPACT_ATOMS: atom_id res chain seq x y z
N MET A 1 1.43 -1.98 -10.34
CA MET A 1 0.17 -2.69 -10.00
C MET A 1 0.08 -3.99 -10.80
N ASN A 2 -0.51 -5.06 -10.27
CA ASN A 2 -0.66 -6.34 -10.98
C ASN A 2 -2.04 -6.45 -11.70
N PRO A 3 -2.27 -7.50 -12.53
CA PRO A 3 -3.54 -7.67 -13.26
C PRO A 3 -4.79 -7.82 -12.37
N ASN A 4 -4.62 -8.13 -11.09
CA ASN A 4 -5.70 -8.24 -10.11
C ASN A 4 -5.94 -6.92 -9.35
N ASN A 5 -5.46 -5.79 -9.89
CA ASN A 5 -5.53 -4.47 -9.27
C ASN A 5 -4.85 -4.39 -7.89
N ALA A 6 -3.94 -5.33 -7.61
CA ALA A 6 -3.25 -5.43 -6.34
C ALA A 6 -1.82 -4.87 -6.42
N ILE A 7 -1.37 -4.29 -5.32
CA ILE A 7 -0.01 -3.80 -5.12
C ILE A 7 0.67 -4.66 -4.06
N ASN A 8 1.84 -5.20 -4.39
CA ASN A 8 2.66 -5.94 -3.43
C ASN A 8 3.63 -4.96 -2.77
N LEU A 9 3.51 -4.77 -1.47
CA LEU A 9 4.42 -3.98 -0.67
C LEU A 9 5.36 -4.91 0.08
N LEU A 10 6.66 -4.70 -0.08
CA LEU A 10 7.68 -5.36 0.73
C LEU A 10 8.00 -4.47 1.94
N ASN A 11 7.81 -5.00 3.14
CA ASN A 11 8.37 -4.40 4.34
C ASN A 11 9.74 -5.05 4.62
N PRO A 12 10.86 -4.34 4.40
CA PRO A 12 12.20 -4.90 4.57
C PRO A 12 12.50 -5.25 6.03
N SER A 13 12.02 -4.45 7.00
CA SER A 13 12.27 -4.67 8.43
C SER A 13 11.63 -5.94 8.97
N ALA A 14 10.46 -6.31 8.42
CA ALA A 14 9.74 -7.54 8.78
C ALA A 14 9.96 -8.69 7.78
N ASN A 15 10.75 -8.47 6.72
CA ASN A 15 10.90 -9.35 5.56
C ASN A 15 9.55 -9.95 5.08
N ARG A 16 8.51 -9.09 5.00
CA ARG A 16 7.14 -9.53 4.77
C ARG A 16 6.53 -8.80 3.58
N VAL A 17 5.85 -9.55 2.73
CA VAL A 17 5.07 -9.01 1.61
C VAL A 17 3.61 -8.86 2.00
N PHE A 18 3.06 -7.68 1.73
CA PHE A 18 1.65 -7.35 1.92
C PHE A 18 1.00 -7.20 0.55
N GLN A 19 -0.11 -7.90 0.33
CA GLN A 19 -0.91 -7.74 -0.88
C GLN A 19 -2.02 -6.72 -0.60
N VAL A 20 -1.83 -5.49 -1.07
CA VAL A 20 -2.83 -4.44 -0.98
C VAL A 20 -3.81 -4.62 -2.13
N VAL A 21 -5.10 -4.78 -1.82
CA VAL A 21 -6.17 -4.99 -2.80
C VAL A 21 -7.25 -3.91 -2.72
N ASP A 22 -7.24 -3.12 -1.66
CA ASP A 22 -8.22 -2.08 -1.39
C ASP A 22 -7.50 -0.83 -0.91
N TYR A 23 -8.15 0.31 -1.08
CA TYR A 23 -7.55 1.62 -0.84
C TYR A 23 -8.56 2.49 -0.10
N GLU A 24 -8.07 3.52 0.59
CA GLU A 24 -8.93 4.52 1.23
C GLU A 24 -9.78 5.26 0.20
N ASP A 25 -9.15 5.71 -0.89
CA ASP A 25 -9.78 6.45 -1.99
C ASP A 25 -9.12 6.10 -3.33
N GLU A 26 -9.81 6.44 -4.44
CA GLU A 26 -9.32 6.27 -5.82
C GLU A 26 -8.00 7.04 -6.06
N GLU A 27 -7.84 8.22 -5.48
CA GLU A 27 -6.62 9.05 -5.64
C GLU A 27 -5.38 8.35 -5.06
N LEU A 28 -5.50 7.74 -3.87
CA LEU A 28 -4.41 6.97 -3.27
C LEU A 28 -4.03 5.76 -4.14
N ARG A 29 -5.04 5.12 -4.74
CA ARG A 29 -4.81 4.01 -5.68
C ARG A 29 -4.02 4.48 -6.89
N GLU A 30 -4.37 5.62 -7.48
CA GLU A 30 -3.68 6.19 -8.63
C GLU A 30 -2.24 6.62 -8.29
N GLU A 31 -2.03 7.28 -7.16
CA GLU A 31 -0.69 7.63 -6.66
C GLU A 31 0.21 6.40 -6.52
N LEU A 32 -0.29 5.35 -5.86
CA LEU A 32 0.46 4.10 -5.67
C LEU A 32 0.67 3.34 -6.98
N ALA A 33 -0.26 3.44 -7.93
CA ALA A 33 -0.12 2.84 -9.25
C ALA A 33 0.90 3.58 -10.13
N ALA A 34 1.01 4.91 -9.98
CA ALA A 34 1.96 5.75 -10.71
C ALA A 34 3.40 5.65 -10.16
N LEU A 35 3.56 5.21 -8.91
CA LEU A 35 4.87 5.07 -8.30
C LEU A 35 5.70 3.93 -8.95
N PRO A 36 6.99 4.17 -9.25
CA PRO A 36 7.87 3.12 -9.73
C PRO A 36 8.14 2.08 -8.66
N ALA A 37 8.32 0.83 -9.08
CA ALA A 37 8.70 -0.26 -8.18
C ALA A 37 10.00 0.08 -7.43
N GLY A 38 10.03 -0.22 -6.13
CA GLY A 38 11.19 0.05 -5.27
C GLY A 38 11.18 1.42 -4.58
N LYS A 39 10.21 2.30 -4.86
CA LYS A 39 9.97 3.48 -4.04
C LYS A 39 9.53 3.08 -2.63
N LEU A 40 10.13 3.73 -1.63
CA LEU A 40 9.68 3.68 -0.24
C LEU A 40 8.45 4.58 -0.09
N VAL A 41 7.41 4.03 0.54
CA VAL A 41 6.17 4.73 0.88
C VAL A 41 5.79 4.42 2.31
N GLU A 42 5.18 5.39 2.98
CA GLU A 42 4.58 5.20 4.29
C GLU A 42 3.06 5.09 4.14
N LEU A 43 2.49 3.98 4.61
CA LEU A 43 1.08 3.68 4.51
C LEU A 43 0.62 3.01 5.81
N ARG A 44 -0.62 3.25 6.20
CA ARG A 44 -1.30 2.43 7.19
C ARG A 44 -1.98 1.27 6.46
N LEU A 45 -1.73 0.05 6.92
CA LEU A 45 -2.33 -1.15 6.35
C LEU A 45 -3.35 -1.74 7.32
N ASP A 46 -4.61 -1.79 6.91
CA ASP A 46 -5.68 -2.46 7.65
C ASP A 46 -5.96 -3.81 7.01
N ARG A 47 -6.11 -4.85 7.84
CA ARG A 47 -6.33 -6.20 7.32
C ARG A 47 -7.77 -6.33 6.82
N ILE A 48 -7.94 -6.83 5.59
CA ILE A 48 -9.26 -7.15 5.06
C ILE A 48 -9.53 -8.64 5.24
N GLY A 49 -10.50 -8.96 6.09
CA GLY A 49 -10.96 -10.33 6.30
C GLY A 49 -10.02 -11.21 7.14
N GLY A 50 -10.52 -12.40 7.48
CA GLY A 50 -9.89 -13.26 8.50
C GLY A 50 -8.79 -14.21 8.00
N ARG A 51 -8.77 -14.59 6.71
CA ARG A 51 -7.96 -15.72 6.22
C ARG A 51 -6.96 -15.44 5.09
N ALA A 52 -7.10 -14.35 4.34
CA ALA A 52 -6.18 -14.02 3.24
C ALA A 52 -5.12 -12.99 3.68
N ASN A 53 -3.98 -12.92 2.96
CA ASN A 53 -2.95 -11.91 3.15
C ASN A 53 -3.29 -10.62 2.39
N VAL A 54 -4.55 -10.18 2.49
CA VAL A 54 -5.08 -9.02 1.76
C VAL A 54 -5.30 -7.85 2.70
N TRP A 55 -4.94 -6.67 2.24
CA TRP A 55 -4.85 -5.46 3.05
C TRP A 55 -5.47 -4.27 2.32
N GLN A 56 -6.05 -3.36 3.10
CA GLN A 56 -6.46 -2.04 2.68
C GLN A 56 -5.32 -1.06 2.97
N ALA A 57 -4.90 -0.28 1.98
CA ALA A 57 -3.99 0.83 2.20
C ALA A 57 -4.76 2.10 2.57
N ARG A 58 -4.30 2.77 3.60
CA ARG A 58 -4.78 4.08 4.04
C ARG A 58 -3.65 5.06 4.17
N ARG A 59 -3.97 6.34 4.01
CA ARG A 59 -3.02 7.42 4.26
C ARG A 59 -2.64 7.41 5.75
N PRO A 60 -1.35 7.57 6.08
CA PRO A 60 -0.96 7.80 7.47
C PRO A 60 -1.68 9.05 7.99
N ALA A 61 -2.22 9.00 9.21
CA ALA A 61 -2.86 10.17 9.84
C ALA A 61 -1.88 11.35 10.09
N ASN A 62 -0.59 11.16 9.82
CA ASN A 62 0.50 12.12 10.02
C ASN A 62 1.53 12.03 8.87
N VAL A 63 1.10 12.15 7.62
CA VAL A 63 2.05 12.46 6.54
C VAL A 63 2.13 13.97 6.41
N ALA A 64 3.03 14.57 7.18
CA ALA A 64 3.74 15.74 6.67
C ALA A 64 4.40 15.27 5.37
N SER A 65 3.98 15.87 4.26
CA SER A 65 4.35 15.55 2.89
C SER A 65 5.79 15.08 2.77
N LEU A 66 6.00 13.82 2.40
CA LEU A 66 7.30 13.30 1.99
C LEU A 66 7.62 13.83 0.58
N THR A 67 7.89 15.13 0.52
CA THR A 67 8.59 15.78 -0.59
C THR A 67 9.87 16.40 -0.02
N PRO A 68 11.05 16.08 -0.57
CA PRO A 68 12.27 16.80 -0.26
C PRO A 68 12.23 18.25 -0.78
#